data_AF-A0A7C7E7J3-F1
#
_entry.id   AF-A0A7C7E7J3-F1
#
_cell.length_a   1.000
_cell.length_b   1.000
_cell.length_c   1.000
_cell.angle_alpha   90.00
_cell.angle_beta   90.00
_cell.angle_gamma   90.00
#
_symmetry.space_group_name_H-M   'P 1'
#
loop_
_entity.id
_entity.type
_entity.pdbx_description
1 polymer ?
#
loop_
_entity_poly.entity_id
_entity_poly.type
_entity_poly.pdbx_seq_one_letter_code
_entity_poly.pdbx_strand_id
1 'polypeptide(L)'
;KISGRELSQNEIFAFLDWIEEYNFSPEIVVMIVEDCYSRNKKDLPYLKQVARNWFDAGIDSQEKAIEYANRHKEKWQKYSKVLNFLRVGRQPTAVEEEMLYKWFYEYSFSDEAVLRACELTVKTLKPSFSYIDKVLTEWHENNIKTLDEIETYLSRTSSADEKKVSKTTRRTFNNFKGRTYDTDLLKQKLLEKSRGELSE
;
A
#
# COMPACT_ATOMS: atom_id res chain seq x y z
N LYS A 1 29.97 -21.06 11.14
CA LYS A 1 28.77 -21.29 12.00
C LYS A 1 27.69 -20.30 11.60
N ILE A 2 26.78 -20.70 10.71
CA ILE A 2 25.74 -19.81 10.15
C ILE A 2 24.52 -19.74 11.07
N SER A 3 24.26 -20.82 11.82
CA SER A 3 22.99 -21.02 12.52
C SER A 3 23.06 -20.80 14.03
N GLY A 4 24.24 -20.79 14.65
CA GLY A 4 24.41 -20.76 16.12
C GLY A 4 23.86 -22.01 16.85
N ARG A 5 22.95 -22.77 16.23
CA ARG A 5 22.48 -24.11 16.62
C ARG A 5 23.04 -25.18 15.69
N GLU A 6 23.03 -26.42 16.18
CA GLU A 6 23.19 -27.62 15.37
C GLU A 6 21.97 -27.80 14.46
N LEU A 7 22.21 -28.31 13.24
CA LEU A 7 21.15 -28.61 12.30
C LEU A 7 20.40 -29.86 12.78
N SER A 8 19.07 -29.81 12.74
CA SER A 8 18.23 -30.98 12.98
C SER A 8 18.41 -31.99 11.85
N GLN A 9 18.25 -33.27 12.16
CA GLN A 9 18.26 -34.36 11.18
C GLN A 9 17.26 -34.11 10.02
N ASN A 10 16.10 -33.53 10.29
CA ASN A 10 15.11 -33.18 9.27
C ASN A 10 15.58 -32.05 8.34
N GLU A 11 16.38 -31.11 8.85
CA GLU A 11 16.99 -30.05 8.03
C GLU A 11 18.07 -30.63 7.14
N ILE A 12 18.90 -31.53 7.67
CA ILE A 12 19.95 -32.22 6.92
C ILE A 12 19.33 -33.00 5.75
N PHE A 13 18.29 -33.81 6.00
CA PHE A 13 17.60 -34.52 4.92
C PHE A 13 17.02 -33.57 3.89
N ALA A 14 16.34 -32.50 4.31
CA ALA A 14 15.79 -31.53 3.36
C ALA A 14 16.86 -30.86 2.48
N PHE A 15 18.04 -30.58 3.03
CA PHE A 15 19.14 -29.99 2.27
C PHE A 15 19.76 -30.98 1.28
N LEU A 16 19.84 -32.25 1.64
CA LEU A 16 20.25 -33.31 0.71
C LEU A 16 19.22 -33.50 -0.41
N ASP A 17 17.92 -33.49 -0.09
CA ASP A 17 16.85 -33.55 -1.08
C ASP A 17 16.97 -32.39 -2.08
N TRP A 18 17.34 -31.18 -1.66
CA TRP A 18 17.53 -30.06 -2.59
C TRP A 18 18.76 -30.23 -3.51
N ILE A 19 19.81 -30.88 -3.02
CA ILE A 19 20.99 -31.17 -3.84
C ILE A 19 20.65 -32.27 -4.87
N GLU A 20 19.88 -33.28 -4.48
CA GLU A 20 19.55 -34.42 -5.35
C GLU A 20 18.36 -34.14 -6.29
N GLU A 21 17.26 -33.59 -5.78
CA GLU A 21 16.02 -33.36 -6.54
C GLU A 21 16.04 -32.03 -7.32
N TYR A 22 16.55 -30.96 -6.71
CA TYR A 22 16.63 -29.63 -7.35
C TYR A 22 17.96 -29.36 -8.05
N ASN A 23 18.90 -30.31 -7.94
CA ASN A 23 20.24 -30.22 -8.52
C ASN A 23 20.97 -28.92 -8.09
N PHE A 24 20.68 -28.45 -6.87
CA PHE A 24 21.34 -27.27 -6.30
C PHE A 24 22.76 -27.61 -5.88
N SER A 25 23.68 -26.66 -6.11
CA SER A 25 25.01 -26.76 -5.52
C SER A 25 24.95 -26.51 -4.00
N PRO A 26 25.89 -27.04 -3.21
CA PRO A 26 25.96 -26.79 -1.77
C PRO A 26 25.98 -25.28 -1.44
N GLU A 27 26.60 -24.47 -2.29
CA GLU A 27 26.66 -23.01 -2.15
C GLU A 27 25.27 -22.38 -2.27
N ILE A 28 24.43 -22.83 -3.20
CA ILE A 28 23.05 -22.34 -3.36
C ILE A 28 22.21 -22.68 -2.12
N VAL A 29 22.36 -23.88 -1.58
CA VAL A 29 21.68 -24.29 -0.35
C VAL A 29 22.09 -23.40 0.82
N VAL A 30 23.38 -23.11 0.96
CA VAL A 30 23.88 -22.19 1.99
C VAL A 30 23.27 -20.79 1.81
N MET A 31 23.22 -20.26 0.59
CA MET A 31 22.62 -18.96 0.30
C MET A 31 21.13 -18.89 0.68
N ILE A 32 20.35 -19.94 0.39
CA ILE A 32 18.94 -20.03 0.78
C ILE A 32 18.80 -19.97 2.30
N VAL A 33 19.61 -20.75 3.01
CA VAL A 33 19.58 -20.80 4.48
C VAL A 33 19.99 -19.46 5.08
N GLU A 34 21.05 -18.83 4.59
CA GLU A 34 21.52 -17.52 5.03
C GLU A 34 20.46 -16.44 4.83
N ASP A 35 19.83 -16.40 3.65
CA ASP A 35 18.76 -15.44 3.35
C ASP A 35 17.56 -15.62 4.30
N CYS A 36 17.11 -16.86 4.52
CA CYS A 36 16.01 -17.16 5.45
C CYS A 36 16.34 -16.74 6.89
N TYR A 37 17.57 -17.04 7.34
CA TYR A 37 18.02 -16.72 8.70
C TYR A 37 18.17 -15.21 8.91
N SER A 38 18.65 -14.47 7.91
CA SER A 38 18.75 -13.01 7.97
C SER A 38 17.39 -12.33 8.17
N ARG A 39 16.30 -12.95 7.69
CA ARG A 39 14.91 -12.50 7.85
C ARG A 39 14.25 -13.02 9.13
N ASN A 40 15.02 -13.69 10.01
CA ASN A 40 14.55 -14.35 11.21
C ASN A 40 13.44 -15.40 10.95
N LYS A 41 13.46 -16.04 9.77
CA LYS A 41 12.54 -17.12 9.38
C LYS A 41 13.33 -18.44 9.33
N LYS A 42 13.33 -19.18 10.44
CA LYS A 42 14.16 -20.39 10.64
C LYS A 42 13.36 -21.70 10.60
N ASP A 43 12.09 -21.62 10.21
CA ASP A 43 11.18 -22.76 10.20
C ASP A 43 11.39 -23.59 8.94
N LEU A 44 11.59 -24.90 9.10
CA LEU A 44 11.84 -25.82 7.98
C LEU A 44 10.78 -25.74 6.86
N PRO A 45 9.47 -25.62 7.14
CA PRO A 45 8.47 -25.43 6.08
C PRO A 45 8.70 -24.16 5.25
N TYR A 46 9.11 -23.07 5.88
CA TYR A 46 9.44 -21.82 5.18
C TYR A 46 10.68 -22.00 4.31
N LEU A 47 11.72 -22.61 4.85
CA LEU A 47 12.95 -22.95 4.11
C LEU A 47 12.63 -23.79 2.86
N LYS A 48 11.79 -24.83 2.99
CA LYS A 48 11.33 -25.65 1.85
C LYS A 48 10.57 -24.84 0.80
N GLN A 49 9.72 -23.90 1.22
CA GLN A 49 9.01 -23.03 0.28
C GLN A 49 9.98 -22.11 -0.48
N VAL A 50 10.98 -21.56 0.19
CA VAL A 50 11.99 -20.70 -0.46
C VAL A 50 12.81 -21.51 -1.46
N ALA A 51 13.27 -22.71 -1.09
CA ALA A 51 13.99 -23.60 -1.99
C ALA A 51 13.15 -23.97 -3.23
N ARG A 52 11.88 -24.30 -3.03
CA ARG A 52 10.96 -24.56 -4.14
C ARG A 52 10.80 -23.34 -5.05
N ASN A 53 10.63 -22.14 -4.49
CA ASN A 53 10.53 -20.92 -5.28
C ASN A 53 11.80 -20.64 -6.11
N TRP A 54 12.98 -20.98 -5.58
CA TRP A 54 14.25 -20.86 -6.30
C TRP A 54 14.36 -21.88 -7.43
N PHE A 55 13.87 -23.10 -7.20
CA PHE A 55 13.81 -24.15 -8.21
C PHE A 55 12.83 -23.80 -9.33
N ASP A 56 11.62 -23.36 -8.98
CA ASP A 56 10.58 -22.91 -9.93
C ASP A 56 11.07 -21.70 -10.75
N ALA A 57 11.99 -20.89 -10.21
CA ALA A 57 12.65 -19.79 -10.91
C ALA A 57 13.81 -20.24 -11.83
N GLY A 58 14.11 -21.54 -11.90
CA GLY A 58 15.15 -22.10 -12.77
C GLY A 58 16.59 -21.74 -12.36
N ILE A 59 16.83 -21.58 -11.06
CA ILE A 59 18.15 -21.23 -10.53
C ILE A 59 19.02 -22.49 -10.46
N ASP A 60 20.01 -22.57 -11.35
CA ASP A 60 20.94 -23.70 -11.49
C ASP A 60 22.40 -23.32 -11.23
N SER A 61 22.68 -22.04 -10.99
CA SER A 61 24.02 -21.47 -10.86
C SER A 61 24.08 -20.47 -9.71
N GLN A 62 25.24 -20.38 -9.06
CA GLN A 62 25.51 -19.40 -8.02
C GLN A 62 25.30 -17.96 -8.52
N GLU A 63 25.64 -17.66 -9.77
CA GLU A 63 25.44 -16.33 -10.34
C GLU A 63 23.95 -15.99 -10.44
N LYS A 64 23.13 -16.93 -10.94
CA LYS A 64 21.67 -16.77 -11.03
C LYS A 64 21.04 -16.64 -9.64
N ALA A 65 21.55 -17.39 -8.67
CA ALA A 65 21.12 -17.30 -7.26
C ALA A 65 21.38 -15.90 -6.68
N ILE A 66 22.58 -15.36 -6.88
CA ILE A 66 22.95 -14.02 -6.43
C ILE A 66 22.08 -12.97 -7.12
N GLU A 67 21.91 -13.07 -8.44
CA GLU A 67 21.07 -12.14 -9.19
C GLU A 67 19.62 -12.19 -8.73
N TYR A 68 19.04 -13.38 -8.54
CA TYR A 68 17.69 -13.55 -8.05
C TYR A 68 17.51 -12.97 -6.64
N ALA A 69 18.44 -13.26 -5.73
CA ALA A 69 18.43 -12.72 -4.37
C ALA A 69 18.52 -11.18 -4.38
N ASN A 70 19.39 -10.60 -5.22
CA ASN A 70 19.54 -9.17 -5.37
C ASN A 70 18.28 -8.51 -5.96
N ARG A 71 17.68 -9.10 -7.00
CA ARG A 71 16.41 -8.60 -7.59
C ARG A 71 15.28 -8.60 -6.56
N HIS A 72 15.14 -9.68 -5.78
CA HIS A 72 14.16 -9.74 -4.69
C HIS A 72 14.44 -8.70 -3.62
N LYS A 73 15.70 -8.53 -3.22
CA LYS A 73 16.10 -7.53 -2.23
C LYS A 73 15.80 -6.11 -2.71
N GLU A 74 16.11 -5.79 -3.96
CA GLU A 74 15.83 -4.48 -4.56
C GLU A 74 14.32 -4.21 -4.62
N LYS A 75 13.52 -5.18 -5.09
CA LYS A 75 12.04 -5.11 -5.08
C LYS A 75 11.52 -4.77 -3.69
N TRP A 76 11.95 -5.53 -2.68
CA TRP A 76 11.51 -5.33 -1.29
C TRP A 76 12.04 -4.04 -0.66
N GLN A 77 13.21 -3.55 -1.05
CA GLN A 77 13.71 -2.25 -0.64
C GLN A 77 12.83 -1.12 -1.17
N LYS A 78 12.43 -1.16 -2.45
CA LYS A 78 11.51 -0.18 -3.04
C LYS A 78 10.17 -0.17 -2.31
N TYR A 79 9.61 -1.36 -2.05
CA TYR A 79 8.33 -1.49 -1.36
C TYR A 79 8.41 -1.01 0.09
N SER A 80 9.50 -1.34 0.79
CA SER A 80 9.74 -0.90 2.17
C SER A 80 9.87 0.62 2.27
N LYS A 81 10.50 1.30 1.30
CA LYS A 81 10.54 2.79 1.27
C LYS A 81 9.13 3.38 1.26
N VAL A 82 8.24 2.87 0.43
CA VAL A 82 6.83 3.33 0.33
C VAL A 82 6.07 3.03 1.61
N LEU A 83 6.18 1.82 2.15
CA LEU A 83 5.50 1.43 3.39
C LEU A 83 5.97 2.25 4.59
N ASN A 84 7.27 2.47 4.72
CA ASN A 84 7.86 3.30 5.78
C ASN A 84 7.39 4.76 5.67
N PHE A 85 7.30 5.29 4.46
CA PHE A 85 6.78 6.63 4.21
C PHE A 85 5.34 6.77 4.72
N LEU A 86 4.51 5.74 4.50
CA LEU A 86 3.13 5.68 4.99
C LEU A 86 3.01 5.27 6.47
N ARG A 87 4.14 5.10 7.17
CA ARG A 87 4.22 4.61 8.56
C ARG A 87 3.53 3.25 8.77
N VAL A 88 3.55 2.41 7.74
CA VAL A 88 3.01 1.04 7.79
C VAL A 88 4.12 0.11 8.26
N GLY A 89 4.10 -0.25 9.54
CA GLY A 89 5.07 -1.17 10.16
C GLY A 89 4.78 -2.66 9.92
N ARG A 90 3.93 -3.00 8.94
CA ARG A 90 3.57 -4.38 8.59
C ARG A 90 3.97 -4.69 7.15
N GLN A 91 4.02 -5.98 6.83
CA GLN A 91 4.14 -6.44 5.44
C GLN A 91 2.93 -5.95 4.63
N PRO A 92 3.11 -5.66 3.33
CA PRO A 92 2.01 -5.32 2.45
C PRO A 92 1.06 -6.52 2.35
N THR A 93 -0.24 -6.24 2.25
CA THR A 93 -1.24 -7.25 1.86
C THR A 93 -1.07 -7.59 0.38
N ALA A 94 -1.64 -8.70 -0.08
CA ALA A 94 -1.58 -9.10 -1.50
C ALA A 94 -2.07 -7.97 -2.43
N VAL A 95 -3.16 -7.29 -2.06
CA VAL A 95 -3.71 -6.16 -2.84
C VAL A 95 -2.75 -4.97 -2.86
N GLU A 96 -2.08 -4.67 -1.74
CA GLU A 96 -1.08 -3.59 -1.68
C GLU A 96 0.19 -3.97 -2.48
N GLU A 97 0.59 -5.24 -2.47
CA GLU A 97 1.71 -5.72 -3.27
C GLU A 97 1.41 -5.62 -4.77
N GLU A 98 0.20 -5.97 -5.21
CA GLU A 98 -0.24 -5.81 -6.60
C GLU A 98 -0.18 -4.34 -7.04
N MET A 99 -0.65 -3.41 -6.20
CA MET A 99 -0.54 -1.97 -6.47
C MET A 99 0.92 -1.52 -6.57
N LEU A 100 1.78 -1.93 -5.63
CA LEU A 100 3.21 -1.63 -5.67
C LEU A 100 3.88 -2.21 -6.92
N TYR A 101 3.51 -3.44 -7.30
CA TYR A 101 4.01 -4.07 -8.52
C TYR A 101 3.63 -3.27 -9.76
N LYS A 102 2.35 -2.92 -9.89
CA LYS A 102 1.83 -2.06 -10.95
C LYS A 102 2.60 -0.75 -11.07
N TRP A 103 2.86 -0.05 -9.97
CA TRP A 103 3.55 1.24 -10.00
C TRP A 103 5.01 1.14 -10.47
N PHE A 104 5.76 0.19 -9.93
CA PHE A 104 7.20 0.08 -10.20
C PHE A 104 7.53 -0.69 -11.48
N TYR A 105 6.72 -1.68 -11.88
CA TYR A 105 7.04 -2.61 -12.96
C TYR A 105 6.14 -2.45 -14.18
N GLU A 106 4.84 -2.20 -14.02
CA GLU A 106 3.95 -1.97 -15.18
C GLU A 106 4.07 -0.52 -15.67
N TYR A 107 3.95 0.44 -14.76
CA TYR A 107 4.07 1.86 -15.10
C TYR A 107 5.51 2.36 -15.19
N SER A 108 6.46 1.57 -14.67
CA SER A 108 7.89 1.89 -14.66
C SER A 108 8.20 3.24 -14.00
N PHE A 109 7.49 3.59 -12.93
CA PHE A 109 7.79 4.82 -12.17
C PHE A 109 9.10 4.68 -11.35
N SER A 110 9.82 5.78 -11.21
CA SER A 110 10.98 5.85 -10.32
C SER A 110 10.56 5.89 -8.85
N ASP A 111 11.48 5.50 -7.95
CA ASP A 111 11.31 5.61 -6.50
C ASP A 111 10.84 7.01 -6.08
N GLU A 112 11.40 8.04 -6.70
CA GLU A 112 11.12 9.44 -6.38
C GLU A 112 9.72 9.86 -6.82
N ALA A 113 9.27 9.40 -8.00
CA ALA A 113 7.92 9.67 -8.49
C ALA A 113 6.86 9.04 -7.56
N VAL A 114 7.06 7.79 -7.13
CA VAL A 114 6.14 7.12 -6.21
C VAL A 114 6.12 7.80 -4.84
N LEU A 115 7.28 8.19 -4.31
CA LEU A 115 7.36 8.95 -3.06
C LEU A 115 6.66 10.31 -3.17
N ARG A 116 6.76 10.97 -4.32
CA ARG A 116 6.05 12.23 -4.57
C ARG A 116 4.53 12.05 -4.57
N ALA A 117 4.02 10.97 -5.14
CA ALA A 117 2.59 10.62 -5.04
C ALA A 117 2.17 10.35 -3.59
N CYS A 118 3.03 9.71 -2.80
CA CYS A 118 2.79 9.49 -1.38
C CYS A 118 2.73 10.80 -0.59
N GLU A 119 3.61 11.76 -0.86
CA GLU A 119 3.59 13.09 -0.23
C GLU A 119 2.29 13.85 -0.48
N LEU A 120 1.78 13.81 -1.72
CA LEU A 120 0.48 14.40 -2.06
C LEU A 120 -0.66 13.74 -1.28
N THR A 121 -0.56 12.44 -1.07
CA THR A 121 -1.55 11.65 -0.36
C THR A 121 -1.57 11.97 1.14
N VAL A 122 -0.41 12.18 1.76
CA VAL A 122 -0.30 12.56 3.18
C VAL A 122 -0.94 13.93 3.47
N LYS A 123 -0.95 14.84 2.48
CA LYS A 123 -1.66 16.13 2.61
C LYS A 123 -3.18 15.99 2.63
N THR A 124 -3.72 14.83 2.25
CA THR A 124 -5.16 14.56 2.29
C THR A 124 -5.62 14.04 3.65
N LEU A 125 -6.91 14.21 3.96
CA LEU A 125 -7.50 13.81 5.24
C LEU A 125 -7.40 12.29 5.54
N LYS A 126 -7.25 11.46 4.50
CA LYS A 126 -7.20 9.98 4.61
C LYS A 126 -6.16 9.41 3.65
N PRO A 127 -4.88 9.35 4.05
CA PRO A 127 -3.86 8.73 3.22
C PRO A 127 -4.17 7.24 3.06
N SER A 128 -4.29 6.79 1.81
CA SER A 128 -4.61 5.40 1.49
C SER A 128 -3.92 4.95 0.21
N PHE A 129 -3.60 3.65 0.12
CA PHE A 129 -3.04 3.04 -1.10
C PHE A 129 -3.92 3.27 -2.32
N SER A 130 -5.24 3.22 -2.17
CA SER A 130 -6.18 3.50 -3.26
C SER A 130 -6.08 4.93 -3.77
N TYR A 131 -5.79 5.91 -2.91
CA TYR A 131 -5.60 7.29 -3.36
C TYR A 131 -4.27 7.44 -4.13
N ILE A 132 -3.19 6.81 -3.66
CA ILE A 132 -1.90 6.80 -4.36
C ILE A 132 -2.05 6.14 -5.73
N ASP A 133 -2.76 5.01 -5.80
CA ASP A 133 -3.01 4.31 -7.06
C ASP A 133 -3.76 5.19 -8.07
N LYS A 134 -4.75 5.96 -7.61
CA LYS A 134 -5.47 6.92 -8.47
C LYS A 134 -4.55 8.01 -9.02
N VAL A 135 -3.72 8.60 -8.17
CA VAL A 135 -2.76 9.65 -8.57
C VAL A 135 -1.75 9.10 -9.59
N LEU A 136 -1.18 7.93 -9.33
CA LEU A 136 -0.21 7.31 -10.24
C LEU A 136 -0.85 6.83 -11.55
N THR A 137 -2.08 6.34 -11.49
CA THR A 137 -2.85 5.96 -12.69
C THR A 137 -3.13 7.20 -13.55
N GLU A 138 -3.53 8.32 -12.94
CA GLU A 138 -3.74 9.59 -13.64
C GLU A 138 -2.45 10.09 -14.31
N TRP A 139 -1.30 10.00 -13.62
CA TRP A 139 -0.02 10.38 -14.22
C TRP A 139 0.36 9.47 -15.39
N HIS A 140 0.15 8.17 -15.25
CA HIS A 140 0.40 7.20 -16.31
C HIS A 140 -0.49 7.45 -17.53
N GLU A 141 -1.79 7.71 -17.33
CA GLU A 141 -2.74 8.05 -18.41
C GLU A 141 -2.34 9.35 -19.14
N ASN A 142 -1.77 10.31 -18.42
CA ASN A 142 -1.26 11.55 -18.99
C ASN A 142 0.17 11.42 -19.58
N ASN A 143 0.75 10.22 -19.62
CA ASN A 143 2.13 9.93 -20.04
C ASN A 143 3.21 10.72 -19.26
N ILE A 144 2.90 11.10 -18.02
CA ILE A 144 3.82 11.79 -17.12
C ILE A 144 4.64 10.72 -16.41
N LYS A 145 5.95 10.67 -16.65
CA LYS A 145 6.83 9.63 -16.07
C LYS A 145 8.01 10.19 -15.30
N THR A 146 8.46 11.39 -15.66
CA THR A 146 9.62 12.01 -15.03
C THR A 146 9.20 12.92 -13.88
N LEU A 147 10.08 13.09 -12.89
CA LEU A 147 9.85 14.03 -11.79
C LEU A 147 9.57 15.46 -12.28
N ASP A 148 10.30 15.91 -13.29
CA ASP A 148 10.17 17.26 -13.85
C ASP A 148 8.78 17.49 -14.47
N GLU A 149 8.27 16.49 -15.19
CA GLU A 149 6.91 16.52 -15.73
C GLU A 149 5.86 16.48 -14.61
N ILE A 150 6.10 15.71 -13.53
CA ILE A 150 5.21 15.67 -12.36
C ILE A 150 5.15 17.05 -11.69
N GLU A 151 6.28 17.70 -11.47
CA GLU A 151 6.33 19.04 -10.87
C GLU A 151 5.65 20.09 -11.76
N THR A 152 5.90 20.02 -13.07
CA THR A 152 5.23 20.88 -14.06
C THR A 152 3.72 20.66 -14.05
N TYR A 153 3.27 19.39 -13.97
CA TYR A 153 1.85 19.05 -13.88
C TYR A 153 1.21 19.59 -12.61
N LEU A 154 1.87 19.43 -11.46
CA LEU A 154 1.38 19.90 -10.17
C LEU A 154 1.28 21.42 -10.11
N SER A 155 2.24 22.16 -10.68
CA SER A 155 2.19 23.62 -10.73
C SER A 155 1.05 24.13 -11.61
N ARG A 156 0.72 23.41 -12.69
CA ARG A 156 -0.39 23.74 -13.60
C ARG A 156 -1.76 23.42 -13.00
N THR A 157 -1.88 22.32 -12.25
CA THR A 157 -3.16 21.94 -11.62
C THR A 157 -3.47 22.77 -10.37
N SER A 158 -2.47 23.11 -9.55
CA SER A 158 -2.66 23.99 -8.39
C SER A 158 -3.13 25.41 -8.78
N SER A 159 -2.63 25.95 -9.90
CA SER A 159 -3.11 27.23 -10.44
C SER A 159 -4.47 27.16 -11.16
N ALA A 160 -4.94 25.96 -11.53
CA ALA A 160 -6.28 25.73 -12.06
C ALA A 160 -7.35 25.55 -10.96
N ASP A 161 -6.99 24.97 -9.82
CA ASP A 161 -7.89 24.82 -8.68
C ASP A 161 -8.19 26.17 -8.01
N GLU A 162 -7.20 27.08 -7.90
CA GLU A 162 -7.46 28.47 -7.46
C GLU A 162 -8.48 29.20 -8.36
N LYS A 163 -8.50 28.89 -9.67
CA LYS A 163 -9.51 29.46 -10.59
C LYS A 163 -10.88 28.79 -10.47
N LYS A 164 -10.97 27.54 -10.04
CA LYS A 164 -12.26 26.84 -9.83
C LYS A 164 -12.92 27.14 -8.48
N VAL A 165 -12.17 27.56 -7.46
CA VAL A 165 -12.75 28.02 -6.18
C VAL A 165 -13.60 29.30 -6.35
N SER A 166 -13.44 30.05 -7.45
CA SER A 166 -14.26 31.24 -7.76
C SER A 166 -15.66 30.95 -8.31
N LYS A 167 -16.02 29.69 -8.61
CA LYS A 167 -17.34 29.31 -9.15
C LYS A 167 -18.12 28.31 -8.31
N THR A 168 -17.81 28.19 -7.02
CA THR A 168 -18.76 27.56 -6.09
C THR A 168 -19.90 28.54 -5.85
N THR A 169 -20.95 28.41 -6.67
CA THR A 169 -22.29 28.88 -6.32
C THR A 169 -22.55 28.45 -4.88
N ARG A 170 -22.54 29.42 -3.96
CA ARG A 170 -22.95 29.21 -2.57
C ARG A 170 -24.33 28.56 -2.63
N ARG A 171 -24.42 27.26 -2.37
CA ARG A 171 -25.70 26.64 -2.06
C ARG A 171 -26.09 27.20 -0.71
N THR A 172 -26.82 28.30 -0.76
CA THR A 172 -27.44 28.98 0.36
C THR A 172 -28.26 27.95 1.13
N PHE A 173 -27.74 27.53 2.28
CA PHE A 173 -28.42 26.65 3.25
C PHE A 173 -29.59 27.37 3.97
N ASN A 174 -30.07 28.51 3.44
CA ASN A 174 -31.17 29.31 4.01
C ASN A 174 -32.53 29.03 3.37
N ASN A 175 -32.73 27.91 2.67
CA ASN A 175 -34.08 27.55 2.21
C ASN A 175 -34.95 26.88 3.29
N PHE A 176 -34.52 26.92 4.56
CA PHE A 176 -35.38 26.58 5.68
C PHE A 176 -36.18 27.81 6.09
N LYS A 177 -37.44 27.91 5.63
CA LYS A 177 -38.42 28.81 6.23
C LYS A 177 -38.58 28.36 7.69
N GLY A 178 -38.01 29.10 8.63
CA GLY A 178 -38.21 28.85 10.05
C GLY A 178 -39.70 28.72 10.32
N ARG A 179 -40.12 27.67 11.03
CA ARG A 179 -41.52 27.51 11.42
C ARG A 179 -41.88 28.69 12.31
N THR A 180 -42.67 29.63 11.80
CA THR A 180 -43.23 30.72 12.58
C THR A 180 -44.37 30.13 13.39
N TYR A 181 -44.11 29.87 14.66
CA TYR A 181 -45.18 29.51 15.58
C TYR A 181 -45.77 30.79 16.15
N ASP A 182 -47.09 30.93 16.01
CA ASP A 182 -47.82 31.95 16.74
C ASP A 182 -47.88 31.53 18.21
N THR A 183 -47.14 32.27 19.04
CA THR A 183 -46.96 31.96 20.46
C THR A 183 -48.25 32.04 21.24
N ASP A 184 -49.20 32.86 20.80
CA ASP A 184 -50.46 33.07 21.51
C ASP A 184 -51.42 31.91 21.27
N LEU A 185 -51.46 31.41 20.02
CA LEU A 185 -52.18 30.17 19.68
C LEU A 185 -51.66 28.94 20.44
N LEU A 186 -50.34 28.84 20.61
CA LEU A 186 -49.74 27.74 21.38
C LEU A 186 -50.09 27.81 22.87
N LYS A 187 -50.08 29.01 23.46
CA LYS A 187 -50.50 29.22 24.84
C LYS A 187 -51.98 28.88 25.03
N GLN A 188 -52.83 29.29 24.10
CA GLN A 188 -54.26 28.99 24.15
C GLN A 188 -54.51 27.48 24.10
N LYS A 189 -53.87 26.76 23.16
CA LYS A 189 -53.97 25.29 23.09
C LYS A 189 -53.46 24.57 24.34
N LEU A 190 -52.42 25.10 24.98
CA LEU A 190 -51.89 24.58 26.25
C LEU A 190 -52.90 24.75 27.40
N LEU A 191 -53.59 25.89 27.44
CA LEU A 191 -54.62 26.19 28.44
C LEU A 191 -55.90 25.37 28.19
N GLU A 192 -56.32 25.20 26.93
CA GLU A 192 -57.46 24.34 26.57
C GLU A 192 -57.17 22.87 26.93
N LYS A 193 -55.93 22.41 26.69
CA LYS A 193 -55.51 21.06 27.08
C LYS A 193 -55.44 20.87 28.59
N SER A 194 -54.98 21.88 29.35
CA SER A 194 -54.95 21.79 30.82
C SER A 194 -56.33 21.87 31.47
N ARG A 195 -57.32 22.46 30.77
CA ARG A 195 -58.73 22.52 31.18
C ARG A 195 -59.53 21.27 30.78
N GLY A 196 -58.92 20.33 30.06
CA GLY A 196 -59.54 19.07 29.64
C GLY A 196 -60.55 19.22 28.49
N GLU A 197 -60.49 20.33 27.76
CA GLU A 197 -61.47 20.67 26.70
C GLU A 197 -61.06 20.13 25.31
N LEU A 198 -59.89 19.49 25.21
CA LEU A 198 -59.41 18.81 24.00
C LEU A 198 -59.41 17.29 24.24
N SER A 199 -60.45 16.60 23.78
CA SER A 199 -60.43 15.15 23.57
C SER A 199 -59.65 14.82 22.28
N GLU A 200 -58.92 13.70 22.28
CA GLU A 200 -58.22 13.17 21.09
C GLU A 200 -59.10 13.05 19.84
#